data_AF-A0A536UPB9-F1
#
_entry.id   AF-A0A536UPB9-F1
#
_cell.length_a   1.000
_cell.length_b   1.000
_cell.length_c   1.000
_cell.angle_alpha   90.00
_cell.angle_beta   90.00
_cell.angle_gamma   90.00
#
_symmetry.space_group_name_H-M   'P 1'
#
loop_
_entity.id
_entity.type
_entity.pdbx_description
1 polymer ?
#
loop_
_entity_poly.entity_id
_entity_poly.type
_entity_poly.pdbx_seq_one_letter_code
_entity_poly.pdbx_strand_id
1 'polypeptide(L)'
;MPNVSLLLFSVVAAALMQTSSARSEVTETTIEPLPTENTVPTFMYERHLLGWKIEYLHRVNIGDVDGLRSELQDWMVWDGFAIWQFLQKGQLTPKEQEQAYGQLRLMAIQYEKYPVAKWKDNAELQSIFKAALEENPERAATIRAKNWKRPMWLP
;
A
#
# COMPACT_ATOMS: atom_id res chain seq x y z
N MET A 1 -28.17 -7.67 -27.45
CA MET A 1 -27.50 -6.90 -26.39
C MET A 1 -26.69 -7.89 -25.56
N PRO A 2 -25.36 -7.95 -25.69
CA PRO A 2 -24.59 -8.99 -25.00
C PRO A 2 -24.17 -8.55 -23.59
N ASN A 3 -24.34 -9.49 -22.67
CA ASN A 3 -23.91 -9.46 -21.27
C ASN A 3 -22.41 -9.16 -21.14
N VAL A 4 -22.07 -8.08 -20.43
CA VAL A 4 -20.70 -7.78 -20.00
C VAL A 4 -20.54 -8.24 -18.56
N SER A 5 -20.51 -9.57 -18.36
CA SER A 5 -20.17 -10.20 -17.07
C SER A 5 -19.06 -11.25 -17.21
N LEU A 6 -18.21 -11.13 -18.22
CA LEU A 6 -17.24 -12.18 -18.59
C LEU A 6 -15.87 -11.61 -18.98
N LEU A 7 -15.31 -10.69 -18.17
CA LEU A 7 -13.95 -10.19 -18.37
C LEU A 7 -13.18 -9.88 -17.06
N LEU A 8 -13.43 -10.64 -15.99
CA LEU A 8 -12.65 -10.55 -14.74
C LEU A 8 -12.03 -11.89 -14.28
N PHE A 9 -12.16 -12.96 -15.07
CA PHE A 9 -11.59 -14.28 -14.75
C PHE A 9 -10.38 -14.69 -15.61
N SER A 10 -9.90 -13.84 -16.51
CA SER A 10 -8.95 -14.28 -17.57
C SER A 10 -7.46 -14.06 -17.28
N VAL A 11 -7.06 -13.38 -16.19
CA VAL A 11 -5.62 -13.16 -15.91
C VAL A 11 -5.02 -14.24 -15.01
N VAL A 12 -5.84 -14.95 -14.24
CA VAL A 12 -5.36 -16.00 -13.32
C VAL A 12 -5.18 -17.36 -14.01
N ALA A 13 -5.92 -17.65 -15.09
CA ALA A 13 -5.85 -18.94 -15.79
C ALA A 13 -4.69 -19.05 -16.80
N ALA A 14 -4.21 -17.95 -17.37
CA ALA A 14 -3.09 -17.98 -18.33
C ALA A 14 -1.72 -18.21 -17.66
N ALA A 15 -1.57 -17.83 -16.38
CA ALA A 15 -0.36 -18.08 -15.61
C ALA A 15 -0.25 -19.52 -15.09
N LEU A 16 -1.37 -20.25 -15.01
CA LEU A 16 -1.43 -21.61 -14.45
C LEU A 16 -1.40 -22.73 -15.51
N MET A 17 -1.54 -22.41 -16.80
CA MET A 17 -1.52 -23.41 -17.89
C MET A 17 -0.20 -23.48 -18.68
N GLN A 18 0.80 -22.64 -18.39
CA GLN A 18 2.12 -22.71 -19.05
C GLN A 18 3.19 -23.52 -18.30
N THR A 19 2.88 -24.12 -17.16
CA THR A 19 3.88 -24.86 -16.36
C THR A 19 3.92 -26.38 -16.62
N SER A 20 3.30 -26.90 -17.69
CA SER A 20 3.32 -28.35 -17.97
C SER A 20 3.81 -28.73 -19.36
N SER A 21 4.87 -28.12 -19.86
CA SER A 21 5.66 -28.73 -20.94
C SER A 21 7.06 -28.14 -21.06
N ALA A 22 7.93 -28.46 -20.10
CA ALA A 22 9.37 -28.53 -20.35
C ALA A 22 10.00 -29.44 -19.31
N ARG A 23 10.21 -30.69 -19.70
CA ARG A 23 10.96 -31.68 -18.95
C ARG A 23 12.43 -31.56 -19.35
N SER A 24 13.28 -31.37 -18.34
CA SER A 24 14.73 -31.59 -18.30
C SER A 24 15.62 -30.88 -19.33
N GLU A 25 16.32 -29.86 -18.86
CA GLU A 25 17.78 -29.78 -19.04
C GLU A 25 18.41 -29.47 -17.67
N VAL A 26 19.55 -30.11 -17.43
CA VAL A 26 20.27 -30.18 -16.16
C VAL A 26 21.18 -28.95 -16.02
N THR A 27 21.57 -28.67 -14.77
CA THR A 27 22.73 -27.85 -14.34
C THR A 27 22.58 -26.33 -14.38
N GLU A 28 22.02 -25.78 -13.32
CA GLU A 28 22.78 -24.97 -12.36
C GLU A 28 21.98 -24.95 -11.06
N THR A 29 22.58 -25.39 -9.96
CA THR A 29 22.02 -25.10 -8.64
C THR A 29 22.19 -23.60 -8.46
N THR A 30 21.23 -22.81 -8.93
CA THR A 30 21.10 -21.41 -8.53
C THR A 30 20.83 -21.44 -7.04
N ILE A 31 21.91 -21.38 -6.27
CA ILE A 31 21.84 -21.02 -4.87
C ILE A 31 21.28 -19.60 -4.89
N GLU A 32 19.96 -19.47 -4.67
CA GLU A 32 19.38 -18.15 -4.43
C GLU A 32 20.19 -17.53 -3.29
N PRO A 33 20.87 -16.40 -3.54
CA PRO A 33 21.63 -15.75 -2.48
C PRO A 33 20.63 -15.40 -1.38
N LEU A 34 20.94 -15.85 -0.16
CA LEU A 34 20.20 -15.43 1.03
C LEU A 34 20.04 -13.91 0.98
N PRO A 35 18.80 -13.39 1.11
CA PRO A 35 18.56 -11.96 1.10
C PRO A 35 19.45 -11.33 2.17
N THR A 36 20.36 -10.47 1.74
CA THR A 36 21.23 -9.71 2.63
C THR A 36 20.34 -8.81 3.49
N GLU A 37 20.65 -8.74 4.78
CA GLU A 37 19.82 -8.30 5.91
C GLU A 37 19.15 -6.90 5.85
N ASN A 38 19.17 -6.17 4.73
CA ASN A 38 18.65 -4.80 4.66
C ASN A 38 17.72 -4.47 3.50
N THR A 39 17.34 -5.45 2.67
CA THR A 39 16.26 -5.29 1.69
C THR A 39 15.10 -6.18 2.10
N VAL A 40 14.11 -5.64 2.82
CA VAL A 40 12.78 -6.26 2.79
C VAL A 40 12.31 -6.13 1.35
N PRO A 41 12.34 -7.19 0.53
CA PRO A 41 12.01 -7.06 -0.88
C PRO A 41 10.53 -6.71 -0.98
N THR A 42 10.14 -5.92 -1.98
CA THR A 42 8.73 -5.52 -2.20
C THR A 42 7.76 -6.70 -2.15
N PHE A 43 8.20 -7.90 -2.53
CA PHE A 43 7.45 -9.16 -2.39
C PHE A 43 7.06 -9.50 -0.94
N MET A 44 7.92 -9.25 0.05
CA MET A 44 7.61 -9.47 1.48
C MET A 44 6.57 -8.47 1.97
N TYR A 45 6.63 -7.21 1.51
CA TYR A 45 5.58 -6.22 1.77
C TYR A 45 4.26 -6.65 1.12
N GLU A 46 4.27 -7.12 -0.13
CA GLU A 46 3.08 -7.64 -0.81
C GLU A 46 2.49 -8.90 -0.14
N ARG A 47 3.33 -9.81 0.37
CA ARG A 47 2.89 -11.00 1.11
C ARG A 47 2.32 -10.63 2.48
N HIS A 48 2.90 -9.65 3.16
CA HIS A 48 2.40 -9.08 4.40
C HIS A 48 1.01 -8.46 4.21
N LEU A 49 0.84 -7.71 3.11
CA LEU A 49 -0.45 -7.14 2.71
C LEU A 49 -1.52 -8.20 2.40
N LEU A 50 -1.15 -9.42 1.97
CA LEU A 50 -2.12 -10.49 1.71
C LEU A 50 -2.64 -11.12 3.02
N GLY A 51 -1.75 -11.40 3.98
CA GLY A 51 -2.13 -11.93 5.29
C GLY A 51 -3.07 -10.99 6.05
N TRP A 52 -2.79 -9.69 5.99
CA TRP A 52 -3.62 -8.67 6.62
C TRP A 52 -4.99 -8.51 5.97
N LYS A 53 -5.11 -8.65 4.65
CA LYS A 53 -6.43 -8.61 3.99
C LYS A 53 -7.36 -9.71 4.50
N ILE A 54 -6.83 -10.91 4.76
CA ILE A 54 -7.61 -12.02 5.32
C ILE A 54 -8.05 -11.70 6.75
N GLU A 55 -7.13 -11.20 7.58
CA GLU A 55 -7.43 -10.78 8.96
C GLU A 55 -8.46 -9.65 9.00
N TYR A 56 -8.35 -8.65 8.12
CA TYR A 56 -9.31 -7.55 8.03
C TYR A 56 -10.70 -8.05 7.65
N LEU A 57 -10.79 -8.95 6.66
CA LEU A 57 -12.06 -9.59 6.30
C LEU A 57 -12.62 -10.42 7.46
N HIS A 58 -11.77 -11.16 8.18
CA HIS A 58 -12.19 -11.93 9.35
C HIS A 58 -12.79 -11.03 10.43
N ARG A 59 -12.13 -9.92 10.78
CA ARG A 59 -12.61 -8.95 11.79
C ARG A 59 -13.93 -8.30 11.41
N VAL A 60 -14.10 -7.94 10.14
CA VAL A 60 -15.38 -7.46 9.61
C VAL A 60 -16.47 -8.54 9.78
N ASN A 61 -16.17 -9.80 9.46
CA ASN A 61 -17.14 -10.90 9.53
C ASN A 61 -17.56 -11.26 10.97
N ILE A 62 -16.71 -11.03 11.96
CA ILE A 62 -17.06 -11.23 13.38
C ILE A 62 -17.61 -9.95 14.05
N GLY A 63 -17.76 -8.86 13.30
CA GLY A 63 -18.29 -7.60 13.81
C GLY A 63 -17.29 -6.74 14.60
N ASP A 64 -16.00 -7.09 14.63
CA ASP A 64 -14.93 -6.31 15.28
C ASP A 64 -14.46 -5.15 14.38
N VAL A 65 -15.39 -4.26 14.01
CA VAL A 65 -15.10 -3.12 13.14
C VAL A 65 -14.26 -2.06 13.86
N ASP A 66 -14.52 -1.84 15.16
CA ASP A 66 -13.82 -0.84 15.95
C ASP A 66 -12.39 -1.28 16.30
N GLY A 67 -12.17 -2.57 16.61
CA GLY A 67 -10.84 -3.13 16.79
C GLY A 67 -10.02 -3.07 15.50
N LEU A 68 -10.61 -3.47 14.38
CA LEU A 68 -9.98 -3.33 13.07
C LEU A 68 -9.63 -1.87 12.75
N ARG A 69 -10.54 -0.92 13.03
CA ARG A 69 -10.29 0.51 12.82
C ARG A 69 -9.11 0.99 13.66
N SER A 70 -9.09 0.64 14.94
CA SER A 70 -8.01 1.02 15.87
C SER A 70 -6.66 0.51 15.38
N GLU A 71 -6.60 -0.74 14.94
CA GLU A 71 -5.39 -1.37 14.43
C GLU A 71 -4.93 -0.77 13.09
N LEU A 72 -5.84 -0.54 12.15
CA LEU A 72 -5.52 0.15 10.88
C LEU A 72 -4.93 1.54 11.12
N GLN A 73 -5.45 2.28 12.10
CA GLN A 73 -4.90 3.58 12.46
C GLN A 73 -3.45 3.48 12.92
N ASP A 74 -3.08 2.44 13.68
CA ASP A 74 -1.71 2.25 14.16
C ASP A 74 -0.78 1.83 13.00
N TRP A 75 -1.22 0.89 12.15
CA TRP A 75 -0.44 0.44 10.99
C TRP A 75 -0.12 1.56 10.01
N MET A 76 -1.08 2.44 9.73
CA MET A 76 -0.84 3.58 8.85
C MET A 76 0.23 4.56 9.40
N VAL A 77 0.38 4.67 10.72
CA VAL A 77 1.50 5.43 11.30
C VAL A 77 2.83 4.77 10.95
N TRP A 78 2.92 3.45 11.15
CA TRP A 78 4.11 2.67 10.81
C TRP A 78 4.44 2.76 9.32
N ASP A 79 3.45 2.68 8.44
CA ASP A 79 3.64 2.85 7.00
C ASP A 79 4.20 4.24 6.67
N GLY A 80 3.64 5.29 7.27
CA GLY A 80 4.15 6.66 7.12
C GLY A 80 5.62 6.79 7.51
N PHE A 81 6.00 6.19 8.64
CA PHE A 81 7.39 6.17 9.11
C PHE A 81 8.31 5.35 8.20
N ALA A 82 7.89 4.16 7.77
CA ALA A 82 8.67 3.31 6.88
C ALA A 82 8.95 4.01 5.55
N ILE A 83 7.90 4.57 4.92
CA ILE A 83 8.03 5.32 3.66
C ILE A 83 8.99 6.51 3.84
N TRP A 84 8.86 7.25 4.94
CA TRP A 84 9.77 8.36 5.24
C TRP A 84 11.22 7.91 5.38
N GLN A 85 11.48 6.82 6.10
CA GLN A 85 12.83 6.27 6.23
C GLN A 85 13.42 5.85 4.87
N PHE A 86 12.62 5.26 3.97
CA PHE A 86 13.08 4.93 2.61
C PHE A 86 13.45 6.19 1.82
N LEU A 87 12.67 7.26 1.94
CA LEU A 87 12.99 8.56 1.33
C LEU A 87 14.32 9.13 1.86
N GLN A 88 14.56 9.04 3.17
CA GLN A 88 15.78 9.59 3.78
C GLN A 88 17.06 8.81 3.42
N LYS A 89 16.95 7.53 3.06
CA LYS A 89 18.12 6.72 2.67
C LYS A 89 18.73 7.12 1.31
N GLY A 90 18.01 7.88 0.49
CA GLY A 90 18.52 8.38 -0.80
C GLY A 90 18.79 7.30 -1.86
N GLN A 91 18.25 6.10 -1.66
CA GLN A 91 18.45 4.95 -2.55
C GLN A 91 17.35 4.77 -3.60
N LEU A 92 16.30 5.60 -3.54
CA LEU A 92 15.15 5.52 -4.43
C LEU A 92 15.43 6.21 -5.75
N THR A 93 14.96 5.61 -6.85
CA THR A 93 14.91 6.31 -8.14
C THR A 93 13.94 7.50 -8.07
N PRO A 94 14.06 8.50 -8.96
CA PRO A 94 13.14 9.65 -8.96
C PRO A 94 11.66 9.26 -9.05
N LYS A 95 11.36 8.17 -9.78
CA LYS A 95 9.99 7.65 -9.89
C LYS A 95 9.49 7.07 -8.57
N GLU A 96 10.30 6.27 -7.88
CA GLU A 96 9.97 5.69 -6.58
C GLU A 96 9.85 6.76 -5.50
N GLN A 97 10.71 7.78 -5.56
CA GLN A 97 10.66 8.94 -4.69
C GLN A 97 9.34 9.70 -4.84
N GLU A 98 8.91 9.99 -6.08
CA GLU A 98 7.60 10.62 -6.33
C GLU A 98 6.43 9.72 -5.88
N GLN A 99 6.55 8.40 -6.03
CA GLN A 99 5.52 7.47 -5.53
C GLN A 99 5.43 7.50 -4.00
N ALA A 100 6.57 7.49 -3.31
CA ALA A 100 6.65 7.57 -1.85
C ALA A 100 6.10 8.91 -1.32
N TYR A 101 6.54 10.04 -1.87
CA TYR A 101 5.95 11.34 -1.53
C TYR A 101 4.47 11.42 -1.90
N GLY A 102 4.06 10.80 -3.01
CA GLY A 102 2.66 10.69 -3.41
C GLY A 102 1.79 9.98 -2.37
N GLN A 103 2.28 8.89 -1.78
CA GLN A 103 1.62 8.17 -0.68
C GLN A 103 1.50 9.06 0.57
N LEU A 104 2.59 9.68 1.00
CA LEU A 104 2.59 10.56 2.18
C LEU A 104 1.69 11.79 2.01
N ARG A 105 1.69 12.41 0.82
CA ARG A 105 0.76 13.51 0.49
C ARG A 105 -0.69 13.06 0.55
N LEU A 106 -1.00 11.87 0.04
CA LEU A 106 -2.35 11.32 0.09
C LEU A 106 -2.80 11.10 1.55
N MET A 107 -1.95 10.50 2.38
CA MET A 107 -2.23 10.30 3.80
C MET A 107 -2.46 11.62 4.54
N ALA A 108 -1.58 12.61 4.32
CA ALA A 108 -1.69 13.94 4.92
C ALA A 108 -3.02 14.63 4.55
N ILE A 109 -3.39 14.61 3.27
CA ILE A 109 -4.64 15.25 2.79
C ILE A 109 -5.88 14.48 3.26
N GLN A 110 -5.81 13.16 3.35
CA GLN A 110 -6.91 12.39 3.93
C GLN A 110 -7.08 12.70 5.42
N TYR A 111 -5.98 12.87 6.15
CA TYR A 111 -6.01 13.31 7.55
C TYR A 111 -6.58 14.73 7.71
N GLU A 112 -6.23 15.68 6.84
CA GLU A 112 -6.85 17.03 6.82
C GLU A 112 -8.38 16.97 6.70
N LYS A 113 -8.90 16.06 5.86
CA LYS A 113 -10.35 15.93 5.58
C LYS A 113 -11.08 15.06 6.59
N TYR A 114 -10.43 14.02 7.08
CA TYR A 114 -10.99 13.00 7.97
C TYR A 114 -10.00 12.73 9.11
N PRO A 115 -9.96 13.60 10.14
CA PRO A 115 -8.96 13.50 11.18
C PRO A 115 -9.05 12.18 11.97
N VAL A 116 -7.88 11.57 12.18
CA VAL A 116 -7.70 10.39 13.04
C VAL A 116 -7.20 10.85 14.41
N ALA A 117 -8.00 10.66 15.46
CA ALA A 117 -7.69 11.16 16.80
C ALA A 117 -6.31 10.71 17.30
N LYS A 118 -5.96 9.43 17.10
CA LYS A 118 -4.66 8.86 17.48
C LYS A 118 -3.45 9.56 16.84
N TRP A 119 -3.62 10.20 15.68
CA TRP A 119 -2.50 10.81 14.94
C TRP A 119 -2.25 12.25 15.33
N LYS A 120 -3.22 12.89 16.03
CA LYS A 120 -3.16 14.32 16.36
C LYS A 120 -1.91 14.67 17.17
N ASP A 121 -1.55 13.82 18.13
CA ASP A 121 -0.46 14.06 19.05
C ASP A 121 0.87 13.40 18.60
N ASN A 122 0.88 12.76 17.42
CA ASN A 122 2.09 12.18 16.85
C ASN A 122 2.89 13.24 16.08
N ALA A 123 3.74 13.98 16.80
CA ALA A 123 4.52 15.09 16.25
C ALA A 123 5.42 14.69 15.07
N GLU A 124 6.00 13.49 15.10
CA GLU A 124 6.84 12.98 14.02
C GLU A 124 6.03 12.79 12.74
N LEU A 125 4.88 12.14 12.82
CA LEU A 125 3.99 11.94 11.67
C LEU A 125 3.50 13.28 11.09
N GLN A 126 3.16 14.24 11.95
CA GLN A 126 2.78 15.59 11.51
C GLN A 126 3.94 16.30 10.78
N SER A 127 5.17 16.12 11.23
CA SER A 127 6.35 16.68 10.55
C SER A 127 6.57 16.06 9.16
N ILE A 128 6.36 14.75 9.03
CA ILE A 128 6.45 14.02 7.76
C ILE A 128 5.38 14.50 6.78
N PHE A 129 4.13 14.64 7.24
CA PHE A 129 3.04 15.16 6.43
C PHE A 129 3.33 16.58 5.94
N LYS A 130 3.82 17.45 6.81
CA LYS A 130 4.21 18.81 6.43
C LYS A 130 5.29 18.78 5.34
N ALA A 131 6.36 18.02 5.53
CA ALA A 131 7.44 17.92 4.56
C ALA A 131 6.96 17.37 3.20
N ALA A 132 6.10 16.34 3.21
CA ALA A 132 5.56 15.77 1.98
C ALA A 132 4.66 16.75 1.20
N LEU A 133 3.90 17.60 1.90
CA LEU A 133 3.07 18.64 1.29
C LEU A 133 3.90 19.80 0.73
N GLU A 134 5.01 20.14 1.37
CA GLU A 134 5.93 21.22 0.95
C GLU A 134 6.80 20.82 -0.25
N GLU A 135 7.13 19.53 -0.40
CA GLU A 135 7.96 19.02 -1.50
C GLU A 135 7.33 19.28 -2.89
N ASN A 136 6.02 19.11 -3.03
CA ASN A 136 5.30 19.41 -4.27
C ASN A 136 3.88 19.96 -4.00
N PRO A 137 3.75 21.28 -3.79
CA PRO A 137 2.49 21.92 -3.43
C PRO A 137 1.40 21.79 -4.51
N GLU A 138 1.78 21.79 -5.79
CA GLU A 138 0.82 21.67 -6.91
C GLU A 138 0.19 20.28 -6.94
N ARG A 139 0.99 19.24 -6.71
CA ARG A 139 0.51 17.86 -6.63
C ARG A 139 -0.36 17.65 -5.40
N ALA A 140 0.02 18.23 -4.26
CA ALA A 140 -0.81 18.24 -3.06
C ALA A 140 -2.17 18.92 -3.31
N ALA A 141 -2.20 20.10 -3.95
CA ALA A 141 -3.43 20.79 -4.31
C ALA A 141 -4.34 19.95 -5.22
N THR A 142 -3.75 19.26 -6.20
CA THR A 142 -4.48 18.35 -7.11
C THR A 142 -5.14 17.20 -6.34
N ILE A 143 -4.45 16.58 -5.38
CA ILE A 143 -5.00 15.51 -4.55
C ILE A 143 -6.10 16.07 -3.62
N ARG A 144 -5.88 17.26 -3.03
CA ARG A 144 -6.84 17.94 -2.15
C ARG A 144 -8.13 18.31 -2.87
N ALA A 145 -8.08 18.63 -4.16
CA ALA A 145 -9.25 18.93 -4.97
C ALA A 145 -10.13 17.71 -5.28
N LYS A 146 -9.62 16.48 -5.13
CA LYS A 146 -10.42 15.27 -5.36
C LYS A 146 -11.61 15.22 -4.39
N ASN A 147 -12.76 14.81 -4.92
CA ASN A 147 -13.96 14.59 -4.13
C ASN A 147 -13.87 13.19 -3.50
N TRP A 148 -13.78 13.14 -2.17
CA TRP A 148 -13.66 11.91 -1.39
C TRP A 148 -14.93 11.62 -0.60
N LYS A 149 -16.06 12.24 -0.97
CA LYS A 149 -17.34 11.95 -0.35
C LYS A 149 -17.64 10.46 -0.48
N ARG A 150 -18.22 9.89 0.57
CA ARG A 150 -18.79 8.55 0.57
C ARG A 150 -19.73 8.46 -0.65
N PRO A 151 -19.59 7.44 -1.51
CA PRO A 151 -20.56 7.24 -2.58
C PRO A 151 -21.96 7.16 -1.97
N MET A 152 -22.90 7.99 -2.44
CA MET A 152 -24.25 8.11 -1.84
C MET A 152 -25.07 6.81 -1.88
N TRP A 153 -24.59 5.79 -2.60
CA TRP A 153 -25.22 4.48 -2.72
C TRP A 153 -24.70 3.42 -1.74
N LEU A 154 -23.78 3.75 -0.84
CA LEU A 154 -23.40 2.90 0.29
C LEU A 154 -24.13 3.38 1.55
N PRO A 155 -25.03 2.55 2.14
CA PRO A 155 -25.78 2.92 3.34
C PRO A 155 -24.85 3.27 4.52
#